data_AF-A0A9E1IKI3-F1
#
_entry.id   AF-A0A9E1IKI3-F1
#
_cell.length_a   1.000
_cell.length_b   1.000
_cell.length_c   1.000
_cell.angle_alpha   90.00
_cell.angle_beta   90.00
_cell.angle_gamma   90.00
#
_symmetry.space_group_name_H-M   'P 1'
#
loop_
_entity.id
_entity.type
_entity.pdbx_description
1 polymer ?
#
loop_
_entity_poly.entity_id
_entity_poly.type
_entity_poly.pdbx_seq_one_letter_code
_entity_poly.pdbx_strand_id
1 'polypeptide(L)'
;MALSRHFVALEQYGAAAIRLVPHDSEPEDQLTAGGELTTSFARIGRGPLLKVFADSEISSVMMADGDLVVEVVRQGALGRLKVRWGETEVVDEVVEIPQPRPVSQGPWFRPDPSSLVQDVGAALHDFSSPLFVVAQDGEIKWYTGGLHGPGTGRATLRGTVQPLFPEDLGSHEFLQAHHLRLAYVCGAMAGGISSAAMVIELARAG
;
A
#
# COMPACT_ATOMS: atom_id res chain seq x y z
N MET A 1 14.32 -4.30 13.84
CA MET A 1 13.23 -3.28 13.79
C MET A 1 11.90 -3.83 13.28
N ALA A 2 11.87 -4.85 12.40
CA ALA A 2 10.60 -5.45 11.96
C ALA A 2 9.96 -6.36 13.03
N LEU A 3 10.72 -7.21 13.72
CA LEU A 3 10.19 -8.17 14.71
C LEU A 3 9.61 -7.51 15.97
N SER A 4 10.18 -6.38 16.39
CA SER A 4 9.68 -5.58 17.51
C SER A 4 8.20 -5.17 17.38
N ARG A 5 7.68 -4.99 16.15
CA ARG A 5 6.26 -4.65 15.95
C ARG A 5 5.33 -5.82 16.26
N HIS A 6 5.78 -7.06 16.04
CA HIS A 6 4.99 -8.25 16.28
C HIS A 6 4.86 -8.53 17.77
N PHE A 7 5.94 -8.31 18.52
CA PHE A 7 5.89 -8.37 19.98
C PHE A 7 4.88 -7.38 20.57
N VAL A 8 4.90 -6.11 20.14
CA VAL A 8 3.89 -5.10 20.55
C VAL A 8 2.46 -5.57 20.23
N ALA A 9 2.27 -6.21 19.08
CA ALA A 9 0.97 -6.78 18.72
C ALA A 9 0.57 -7.98 19.61
N LEU A 10 1.53 -8.72 20.17
CA LEU A 10 1.28 -9.89 21.02
C LEU A 10 1.19 -9.55 22.52
N GLU A 11 1.70 -8.39 22.94
CA GLU A 11 1.63 -7.91 24.33
C GLU A 11 0.18 -7.83 24.86
N GLN A 12 -0.81 -7.60 24.00
CA GLN A 12 -2.23 -7.61 24.36
C GLN A 12 -2.75 -8.95 24.92
N TYR A 13 -2.00 -10.05 24.70
CA TYR A 13 -2.29 -11.34 25.31
C TYR A 13 -1.78 -11.44 26.75
N GLY A 14 -0.82 -10.62 27.17
CA GLY A 14 -0.26 -10.66 28.53
C GLY A 14 0.39 -12.01 28.88
N ALA A 15 1.09 -12.63 27.92
CA ALA A 15 1.84 -13.86 28.11
C ALA A 15 3.17 -13.61 28.82
N ALA A 16 3.56 -14.51 29.74
CA ALA A 16 4.84 -14.41 30.45
C ALA A 16 6.05 -14.55 29.53
N ALA A 17 5.92 -15.37 28.48
CA ALA A 17 6.93 -15.54 27.46
C ALA A 17 6.30 -15.55 26.06
N ILE A 18 6.96 -14.87 25.11
CA ILE A 18 6.60 -14.86 23.69
C ILE A 18 7.86 -15.23 22.91
N ARG A 19 7.73 -16.21 22.01
CA ARG A 19 8.76 -16.61 21.05
C ARG A 19 8.26 -16.41 19.63
N LEU A 20 9.04 -15.72 18.82
CA LEU A 20 8.84 -15.58 17.39
C LEU A 20 9.93 -16.33 16.66
N VAL A 21 9.56 -17.20 15.73
CA VAL A 21 10.51 -17.93 14.89
C VAL A 21 10.30 -17.49 13.44
N PRO A 22 11.28 -16.81 12.85
CA PRO A 22 11.27 -16.52 11.41
C PRO A 22 11.65 -17.75 10.57
N HIS A 23 11.50 -17.69 9.25
CA HIS A 23 11.94 -18.76 8.34
C HIS A 23 13.47 -18.78 8.17
N ASP A 24 14.08 -17.62 8.00
CA ASP A 24 15.49 -17.49 7.60
C ASP A 24 16.36 -16.76 8.65
N SER A 25 15.90 -16.65 9.90
CA SER A 25 16.68 -16.02 10.98
C SER A 25 16.48 -16.70 12.34
N GLU A 26 17.36 -16.36 13.28
CA GLU A 26 17.31 -16.87 14.65
C GLU A 26 15.98 -16.54 15.35
N PRO A 27 15.48 -17.43 16.23
CA PRO A 27 14.33 -17.14 17.08
C PRO A 27 14.59 -15.94 17.99
N GLU A 28 13.55 -15.12 18.19
CA GLU A 28 13.57 -14.04 19.16
C GLU A 28 12.58 -14.34 20.29
N ASP A 29 13.02 -14.08 21.53
CA ASP A 29 12.25 -14.30 22.75
C ASP A 29 12.03 -12.97 23.48
N GLN A 30 10.83 -12.79 24.02
CA GLN A 30 10.50 -11.69 24.94
C GLN A 30 9.83 -12.24 26.19
N LEU A 31 10.33 -11.81 27.34
CA LEU A 31 9.74 -12.10 28.65
C LEU A 31 8.96 -10.88 29.16
N THR A 32 7.81 -11.12 29.77
CA THR A 32 6.98 -10.08 30.39
C THR A 32 6.50 -10.52 31.79
N ALA A 33 5.71 -9.69 32.47
CA ALA A 33 5.14 -10.03 33.77
C ALA A 33 4.18 -11.25 33.71
N GLY A 34 3.51 -11.47 32.58
CA GLY A 34 2.56 -12.58 32.40
C GLY A 34 1.28 -12.47 33.25
N GLY A 35 0.55 -13.58 33.31
CA GLY A 35 -0.63 -13.77 34.17
C GLY A 35 -1.99 -13.52 33.52
N GLU A 36 -2.04 -13.02 32.27
CA GLU A 36 -3.32 -12.68 31.61
C GLU A 36 -3.63 -13.54 30.39
N LEU A 37 -2.74 -14.46 29.97
CA LEU A 37 -2.87 -15.17 28.70
C LEU A 37 -4.21 -15.89 28.56
N THR A 38 -4.64 -16.59 29.61
CA THR A 38 -5.91 -17.33 29.59
C THR A 38 -7.10 -16.39 29.38
N THR A 39 -7.18 -15.33 30.18
CA THR A 39 -8.29 -14.36 30.14
C THR A 39 -8.30 -13.57 28.84
N SER A 40 -7.14 -13.09 28.41
CA SER A 40 -7.01 -12.32 27.17
C SER A 40 -7.28 -13.18 25.95
N PHE A 41 -6.78 -14.42 25.89
CA PHE A 41 -7.07 -15.33 24.79
C PHE A 41 -8.55 -15.67 24.68
N ALA A 42 -9.24 -15.89 25.81
CA ALA A 42 -10.70 -16.09 25.83
C ALA A 42 -11.46 -14.84 25.35
N ARG A 43 -10.96 -13.63 25.66
CA ARG A 43 -11.59 -12.35 25.32
C ARG A 43 -11.38 -11.91 23.87
N ILE A 44 -10.15 -12.01 23.37
CA ILE A 44 -9.76 -11.47 22.04
C ILE A 44 -9.57 -12.57 20.98
N GLY A 45 -9.51 -13.83 21.39
CA GLY A 45 -9.39 -15.00 20.53
C GLY A 45 -8.04 -15.09 19.81
N ARG A 46 -7.98 -15.98 18.81
CA ARG A 46 -6.79 -16.22 17.97
C ARG A 46 -6.53 -15.16 16.89
N GLY A 47 -7.48 -14.26 16.62
CA GLY A 47 -7.43 -13.34 15.48
C GLY A 47 -6.15 -12.48 15.43
N PRO A 48 -5.82 -11.74 16.50
CA PRO A 48 -4.59 -10.95 16.53
C PRO A 48 -3.30 -11.77 16.41
N LEU A 49 -3.26 -12.95 17.04
CA LEU A 49 -2.16 -13.91 16.88
C LEU A 49 -1.98 -14.32 15.40
N LEU A 50 -3.06 -14.70 14.72
CA LEU A 50 -3.01 -15.09 13.30
C LEU A 50 -2.59 -13.93 12.39
N LYS A 51 -2.88 -12.67 12.76
CA LYS A 51 -2.44 -11.48 11.98
C LYS A 51 -0.93 -11.30 11.96
N VAL A 52 -0.18 -11.82 12.94
CA VAL A 52 1.30 -11.79 12.90
C VAL A 52 1.82 -12.52 11.67
N PHE A 53 1.14 -13.58 11.25
CA PHE A 53 1.44 -14.31 10.02
C PHE A 53 0.98 -13.60 8.73
N ALA A 54 0.52 -12.36 8.78
CA ALA A 54 0.48 -11.52 7.58
C ALA A 54 1.90 -11.19 7.09
N ASP A 55 2.89 -11.24 7.98
CA ASP A 55 4.31 -11.22 7.63
C ASP A 55 4.74 -12.62 7.18
N SER A 56 5.18 -12.74 5.92
CA SER A 56 5.60 -14.00 5.32
C SER A 56 6.87 -14.58 5.96
N GLU A 57 7.66 -13.74 6.63
CA GLU A 57 8.91 -14.17 7.25
C GLU A 57 8.68 -14.98 8.52
N ILE A 58 7.50 -14.87 9.16
CA ILE A 58 7.19 -15.57 10.41
C ILE A 58 6.72 -17.00 10.13
N SER A 59 7.46 -17.97 10.68
CA SER A 59 7.22 -19.40 10.56
C SER A 59 6.44 -19.97 11.75
N SER A 60 6.71 -19.51 12.98
CA SER A 60 5.92 -19.86 14.15
C SER A 60 5.90 -18.77 15.22
N VAL A 61 4.85 -18.83 16.06
CA VAL A 61 4.68 -17.98 17.24
C VAL A 61 4.28 -18.87 18.41
N MET A 62 4.94 -18.72 19.55
CA MET A 62 4.58 -19.38 20.80
C MET A 62 4.38 -18.35 21.90
N MET A 63 3.32 -18.49 22.67
CA MET A 63 3.04 -17.71 23.88
C MET A 63 2.85 -18.68 25.05
N ALA A 64 3.49 -18.40 26.19
CA ALA A 64 3.39 -19.23 27.38
C ALA A 64 3.11 -18.40 28.62
N ASP A 65 2.30 -18.96 29.52
CA ASP A 65 1.94 -18.36 30.81
C ASP A 65 1.60 -19.47 31.82
N GLY A 66 2.52 -19.72 32.76
CA GLY A 66 2.45 -20.88 33.65
C GLY A 66 2.40 -22.20 32.84
N ASP A 67 1.35 -22.99 33.08
CA ASP A 67 1.13 -24.27 32.39
C ASP A 67 0.47 -24.12 31.01
N LEU A 68 -0.03 -22.93 30.66
CA LEU A 68 -0.68 -22.67 29.39
C LEU A 68 0.35 -22.33 28.32
N VAL A 69 0.32 -23.06 27.20
CA VAL A 69 1.12 -22.78 26.00
C VAL A 69 0.20 -22.70 24.78
N VAL A 70 0.29 -21.60 24.04
CA VAL A 70 -0.39 -21.40 22.76
C VAL A 70 0.68 -21.31 21.67
N GLU A 71 0.62 -22.19 20.69
CA GLU A 71 1.58 -22.25 19.59
C GLU A 71 0.84 -22.25 18.25
N VAL A 72 1.31 -21.44 17.31
CA VAL A 72 0.87 -21.49 15.91
C VAL A 72 2.08 -21.72 15.04
N VAL A 73 1.99 -22.70 14.15
CA VAL A 73 3.03 -22.99 13.15
C VAL A 73 2.44 -22.83 11.75
N ARG A 74 3.10 -22.04 10.90
CA ARG A 74 2.71 -21.87 9.50
C ARG A 74 3.00 -23.14 8.70
N GLN A 75 2.04 -23.51 7.85
CA GLN A 75 2.11 -24.61 6.88
C GLN A 75 1.59 -24.10 5.53
N GLY A 76 2.40 -23.24 4.90
CA GLY A 76 2.05 -22.55 3.65
C GLY A 76 0.87 -21.58 3.83
N ALA A 77 -0.25 -21.91 3.18
CA ALA A 77 -1.49 -21.14 3.23
C ALA A 77 -2.32 -21.32 4.51
N LEU A 78 -2.00 -22.38 5.25
CA LEU A 78 -2.67 -22.76 6.49
C LEU A 78 -1.67 -22.68 7.62
N GLY A 79 -2.16 -22.85 8.83
CA GLY A 79 -1.35 -23.01 10.02
C GLY A 79 -1.98 -24.05 10.92
N ARG A 80 -1.22 -24.51 11.90
CA ARG A 80 -1.70 -25.41 12.95
C ARG A 80 -1.63 -24.69 14.27
N LEU A 81 -2.79 -24.46 14.90
CA LEU A 81 -2.91 -23.87 16.22
C LEU A 81 -2.97 -25.00 17.25
N LYS A 82 -2.05 -24.97 18.20
CA LYS A 82 -1.99 -25.89 19.33
C LYS A 82 -2.13 -25.11 20.63
N VAL A 83 -3.01 -25.58 21.51
CA VAL A 83 -3.14 -25.06 22.87
C VAL A 83 -2.92 -26.22 23.83
N ARG A 84 -1.94 -26.07 24.73
CA ARG A 84 -1.59 -27.06 25.74
C ARG A 84 -1.75 -26.48 27.13
N TRP A 85 -2.26 -27.30 28.04
CA TRP A 85 -2.29 -27.02 29.48
C TRP A 85 -1.51 -28.12 30.20
N GLY A 86 -0.32 -27.79 30.68
CA GLY A 86 0.66 -28.76 31.18
C GLY A 86 1.01 -29.78 30.09
N GLU A 87 0.76 -31.05 30.36
CA GLU A 87 1.01 -32.15 29.41
C GLU A 87 -0.17 -32.42 28.46
N THR A 88 -1.33 -31.80 28.68
CA THR A 88 -2.55 -32.07 27.91
C THR A 88 -2.68 -31.10 26.74
N GLU A 89 -2.81 -31.63 25.53
CA GLU A 89 -3.21 -30.86 24.36
C GLU A 89 -4.74 -30.71 24.35
N VAL A 90 -5.21 -29.47 24.44
CA VAL A 90 -6.64 -29.12 24.56
C VAL A 90 -7.21 -28.71 23.21
N VAL A 91 -6.38 -28.11 22.36
CA VAL A 91 -6.75 -27.71 20.99
C VAL A 91 -5.64 -28.12 20.06
N ASP A 92 -6.03 -28.75 18.95
CA ASP A 92 -5.19 -28.98 17.78
C ASP A 92 -6.07 -28.82 16.54
N GLU A 93 -5.95 -27.69 15.86
CA GLU A 93 -6.79 -27.37 14.72
C GLU A 93 -6.02 -26.67 13.60
N VAL A 94 -6.54 -26.84 12.38
CA VAL A 94 -6.05 -26.11 11.22
C VAL A 94 -6.69 -24.73 11.20
N VAL A 95 -5.85 -23.71 11.12
CA VAL A 95 -6.25 -22.31 11.03
C VAL A 95 -5.88 -21.74 9.68
N GLU A 96 -6.74 -20.88 9.13
CA GLU A 96 -6.37 -20.09 7.96
C GLU A 96 -5.34 -19.04 8.38
N ILE A 97 -4.21 -19.05 7.69
CA ILE A 97 -3.21 -18.00 7.85
C ILE A 97 -3.56 -16.88 6.88
N PRO A 98 -3.68 -15.62 7.34
CA PRO A 98 -3.84 -14.49 6.45
C PRO A 98 -2.72 -14.54 5.43
N GLN A 99 -3.06 -14.82 4.18
CA GLN A 99 -2.08 -14.70 3.11
C GLN A 99 -1.58 -13.26 3.14
N PRO A 100 -0.26 -13.02 3.05
CA PRO A 100 0.21 -11.68 2.77
C PRO A 100 -0.58 -11.24 1.55
N ARG A 101 -1.41 -10.21 1.70
CA ARG A 101 -2.14 -9.64 0.57
C ARG A 101 -1.05 -9.41 -0.46
N PRO A 102 -1.10 -10.06 -1.65
CA PRO A 102 -0.04 -9.88 -2.62
C PRO A 102 0.06 -8.38 -2.76
N VAL A 103 1.22 -7.82 -2.36
CA VAL A 103 1.49 -6.43 -2.66
C VAL A 103 1.24 -6.41 -4.14
N SER A 104 0.23 -5.66 -4.59
CA SER A 104 0.05 -5.46 -6.02
C SER A 104 1.36 -4.83 -6.43
N GLN A 105 2.27 -5.67 -6.93
CA GLN A 105 3.52 -5.25 -7.48
C GLN A 105 3.07 -4.69 -8.82
N GLY A 106 2.59 -3.46 -8.76
CA GLY A 106 2.54 -2.61 -9.93
C GLY A 106 3.91 -2.66 -10.60
N PRO A 107 3.97 -2.34 -11.89
CA PRO A 107 5.19 -2.52 -12.67
C PRO A 107 6.39 -1.91 -11.96
N TRP A 108 7.50 -2.65 -11.95
CA TRP A 108 8.75 -2.16 -11.37
C TRP A 108 9.15 -0.85 -12.01
N PHE A 109 9.59 0.08 -11.15
CA PHE A 109 10.01 1.40 -11.57
C PHE A 109 11.30 1.79 -10.86
N ARG A 110 12.21 2.38 -11.63
CA ARG A 110 13.40 3.06 -11.10
C ARG A 110 13.14 4.54 -11.24
N PRO A 111 12.77 5.24 -10.15
CA PRO A 111 12.66 6.68 -10.19
C PRO A 111 14.03 7.29 -10.49
N ASP A 112 14.03 8.38 -11.26
CA ASP A 112 15.20 9.25 -11.34
C ASP A 112 15.27 10.07 -10.04
N PRO A 113 16.30 9.90 -9.19
CA PRO A 113 16.39 10.62 -7.93
C PRO A 113 16.42 12.14 -8.08
N SER A 114 16.89 12.65 -9.22
CA SER A 114 16.95 14.09 -9.51
C SER A 114 15.58 14.69 -9.84
N SER A 115 14.59 13.84 -10.13
CA SER A 115 13.22 14.22 -10.50
C SER A 115 12.24 14.18 -9.33
N LEU A 116 12.73 14.03 -8.10
CA LEU A 116 11.89 13.96 -6.91
C LEU A 116 11.06 15.24 -6.75
N VAL A 117 9.74 15.08 -6.68
CA VAL A 117 8.79 16.17 -6.49
C VAL A 117 8.65 16.46 -5.01
N GLN A 118 8.95 17.70 -4.62
CA GLN A 118 8.75 18.17 -3.24
C GLN A 118 7.37 18.79 -3.03
N ASP A 119 6.88 19.54 -4.03
CA ASP A 119 5.56 20.15 -4.01
C ASP A 119 4.66 19.49 -5.05
N VAL A 120 3.84 18.54 -4.59
CA VAL A 120 2.90 17.81 -5.45
C VAL A 120 1.81 18.73 -5.98
N GLY A 121 1.40 19.76 -5.22
CA GLY A 121 0.39 20.71 -5.66
C GLY A 121 0.86 21.51 -6.86
N ALA A 122 2.07 22.08 -6.76
CA ALA A 122 2.70 22.78 -7.89
C ALA A 122 2.92 21.85 -9.10
N ALA A 123 3.36 20.61 -8.85
CA ALA A 123 3.60 19.64 -9.92
C ALA A 123 2.31 19.20 -10.63
N LEU A 124 1.17 19.08 -9.91
CA LEU A 124 -0.13 18.77 -10.52
C LEU A 124 -0.68 19.92 -11.38
N HIS A 125 -0.17 21.14 -11.19
CA HIS A 125 -0.50 22.29 -12.05
C HIS A 125 0.40 22.38 -13.30
N ASP A 126 1.45 21.56 -13.41
CA ASP A 126 2.25 21.42 -14.64
C ASP A 126 1.73 20.26 -15.48
N PHE A 127 0.93 20.59 -16.50
CA PHE A 127 0.33 19.62 -17.42
C PHE A 127 1.31 19.06 -18.46
N SER A 128 2.54 19.58 -18.53
CA SER A 128 3.54 19.17 -19.52
C SER A 128 4.45 18.04 -19.05
N SER A 129 4.54 17.84 -17.73
CA SER A 129 5.42 16.85 -17.11
C SER A 129 4.63 15.63 -16.63
N PRO A 130 5.07 14.40 -16.90
CA PRO A 130 4.47 13.22 -16.29
C PRO A 130 4.72 13.23 -14.78
N LEU A 131 3.83 12.59 -14.02
CA LEU A 131 4.04 12.28 -12.61
C LEU A 131 3.95 10.79 -12.37
N PHE A 132 4.91 10.26 -11.63
CA PHE A 132 4.99 8.86 -11.24
C PHE A 132 4.82 8.74 -9.73
N VAL A 133 3.80 7.99 -9.31
CA VAL A 133 3.54 7.70 -7.89
C VAL A 133 4.22 6.38 -7.55
N VAL A 134 5.17 6.42 -6.63
CA VAL A 134 6.04 5.29 -6.31
C VAL A 134 5.92 4.95 -4.83
N ALA A 135 5.68 3.68 -4.51
CA ALA A 135 5.81 3.17 -3.15
C ALA A 135 7.25 2.69 -2.92
N GLN A 136 7.95 3.32 -1.97
CA GLN A 136 9.30 2.97 -1.56
C GLN A 136 9.36 2.93 -0.04
N ASP A 137 9.80 1.80 0.52
CA ASP A 137 9.95 1.61 1.98
C ASP A 137 8.67 1.88 2.79
N GLY A 138 7.50 1.67 2.18
CA GLY A 138 6.18 1.93 2.79
C GLY A 138 5.67 3.36 2.65
N GLU A 139 6.49 4.28 2.10
CA GLU A 139 6.12 5.67 1.83
C GLU A 139 5.74 5.87 0.36
N ILE A 140 4.87 6.85 0.10
CA ILE A 140 4.53 7.31 -1.25
C ILE A 140 5.41 8.51 -1.62
N LYS A 141 6.12 8.40 -2.74
CA LYS A 141 6.96 9.45 -3.32
C LYS A 141 6.53 9.74 -4.76
N TRP A 142 6.76 10.96 -5.19
CA TRP A 142 6.36 11.46 -6.50
C TRP A 142 7.59 11.87 -7.30
N TYR A 143 7.62 11.52 -8.58
CA TYR A 143 8.74 11.79 -9.48
C TYR A 143 8.23 12.29 -10.83
N THR A 144 8.98 13.15 -11.50
CA THR A 144 8.71 13.54 -12.90
C THR A 144 9.49 12.70 -13.92
N GLY A 145 10.37 11.80 -13.47
CA GLY A 145 11.20 10.98 -14.35
C GLY A 145 11.56 9.61 -13.77
N GLY A 146 11.88 8.68 -14.66
CA GLY A 146 12.34 7.34 -14.31
C GLY A 146 12.20 6.35 -15.46
N LEU A 147 12.47 5.09 -15.17
CA LEU A 147 12.48 4.00 -16.16
C LEU A 147 11.54 2.86 -15.74
N HIS A 148 10.77 2.37 -16.70
CA HIS A 148 10.00 1.13 -16.62
C HIS A 148 10.74 0.00 -17.34
N GLY A 149 10.63 -1.23 -16.83
CA GLY A 149 11.14 -2.41 -17.52
C GLY A 149 11.63 -3.55 -16.61
N PRO A 150 11.90 -4.73 -17.20
CA PRO A 150 12.52 -5.83 -16.47
C PRO A 150 13.89 -5.41 -15.92
N GLY A 151 14.13 -5.63 -14.62
CA GLY A 151 15.42 -5.33 -13.98
C GLY A 151 15.66 -3.84 -13.67
N THR A 152 14.71 -2.95 -13.97
CA THR A 152 14.88 -1.50 -13.75
C THR A 152 14.27 -1.03 -12.43
N GLY A 153 14.58 -1.64 -11.29
CA GLY A 153 14.31 -1.02 -9.97
C GLY A 153 13.71 -1.94 -8.90
N ARG A 154 13.73 -1.45 -7.65
CA ARG A 154 13.15 -2.10 -6.45
C ARG A 154 11.89 -1.39 -5.93
N ALA A 155 11.43 -0.33 -6.59
CA ALA A 155 10.28 0.43 -6.16
C ALA A 155 9.03 0.05 -6.96
N THR A 156 7.88 0.05 -6.28
CA THR A 156 6.60 -0.34 -6.91
C THR A 156 5.91 0.91 -7.45
N LEU A 157 5.63 0.96 -8.74
CA LEU A 157 4.79 2.00 -9.32
C LEU A 157 3.34 1.80 -8.88
N ARG A 158 2.72 2.86 -8.36
CA ARG A 158 1.33 2.86 -7.87
C ARG A 158 0.38 3.57 -8.81
N GLY A 159 0.88 4.49 -9.62
CA GLY A 159 0.09 5.21 -10.60
C GLY A 159 0.95 6.18 -11.42
N THR A 160 0.37 6.67 -12.51
CA THR A 160 0.99 7.68 -13.37
C THR A 160 -0.03 8.74 -13.74
N VAL A 161 0.38 10.00 -13.78
CA VAL A 161 -0.33 11.08 -14.46
C VAL A 161 0.49 11.39 -15.71
N GLN A 162 -0.10 11.24 -16.88
CA GLN A 162 0.58 11.57 -18.14
C GLN A 162 0.41 13.07 -18.43
N PRO A 163 1.33 13.68 -19.20
CA PRO A 163 1.10 15.00 -19.76
C PRO A 163 -0.22 15.03 -20.51
N LEU A 164 -1.03 16.07 -20.27
CA LEU A 164 -2.34 16.22 -20.89
C LEU A 164 -2.64 17.70 -21.05
N PHE A 165 -2.56 18.19 -22.27
CA PHE A 165 -2.79 19.59 -22.59
C PHE A 165 -4.28 19.85 -22.86
N PRO A 166 -4.78 21.09 -22.67
CA PRO A 166 -6.15 21.44 -23.05
C PRO A 166 -6.49 21.13 -24.51
N GLU A 167 -5.51 21.21 -25.41
CA GLU A 167 -5.61 20.88 -26.83
C GLU A 167 -5.88 19.38 -27.09
N ASP A 168 -5.55 18.51 -26.14
CA ASP A 168 -5.81 17.06 -26.21
C ASP A 168 -7.25 16.71 -25.83
N LEU A 169 -8.04 17.67 -25.32
CA LEU A 169 -9.41 17.47 -24.90
C LEU A 169 -10.38 17.69 -26.07
N GLY A 170 -11.29 16.73 -26.27
CA GLY A 170 -12.36 16.81 -27.27
C GLY A 170 -12.05 16.06 -28.57
N SER A 171 -12.77 16.40 -29.65
CA SER A 171 -12.59 15.74 -30.96
C SER A 171 -11.50 16.45 -31.77
N HIS A 172 -10.51 15.68 -32.20
CA HIS A 172 -9.49 16.17 -33.12
C HIS A 172 -10.08 16.51 -34.50
N GLU A 173 -11.10 15.78 -34.96
CA GLU A 173 -11.76 16.12 -36.23
C GLU A 173 -12.46 17.48 -36.16
N PHE A 174 -13.07 17.82 -35.02
CA PHE A 174 -13.68 19.13 -34.80
C PHE A 174 -12.64 20.26 -34.88
N LEU A 175 -11.49 20.09 -34.22
CA LEU A 175 -10.38 21.05 -34.28
C LEU A 175 -9.91 21.26 -35.72
N GLN A 176 -9.69 20.17 -36.47
CA GLN A 176 -9.25 20.23 -37.85
C GLN A 176 -10.28 20.87 -38.78
N ALA A 177 -11.56 20.50 -38.65
CA ALA A 177 -12.63 21.00 -39.50
C ALA A 177 -12.91 22.51 -39.31
N HIS A 178 -12.66 23.03 -38.10
CA HIS A 178 -12.91 24.42 -37.74
C HIS A 178 -11.64 25.26 -37.58
N HIS A 179 -10.46 24.67 -37.80
CA HIS A 179 -9.15 25.31 -37.62
C HIS A 179 -8.95 25.96 -36.24
N LEU A 180 -9.43 25.30 -35.19
CA LEU A 180 -9.36 25.77 -33.81
C LEU A 180 -8.19 25.13 -33.07
N ARG A 181 -7.70 25.81 -32.03
CA ARG A 181 -6.69 25.25 -31.12
C ARG A 181 -7.34 24.41 -30.01
N LEU A 182 -8.48 24.86 -29.49
CA LEU A 182 -9.21 24.19 -28.42
C LEU A 182 -10.58 23.71 -28.89
N ALA A 183 -11.05 22.57 -28.36
CA ALA A 183 -12.36 22.01 -28.71
C ALA A 183 -13.48 22.75 -27.95
N TYR A 184 -13.56 24.06 -28.21
CA TYR A 184 -14.44 24.98 -27.50
C TYR A 184 -15.00 26.02 -28.46
N VAL A 185 -16.27 26.38 -28.26
CA VAL A 185 -16.94 27.46 -28.99
C VAL A 185 -17.65 28.37 -28.00
N CYS A 186 -17.55 29.68 -28.22
CA CYS A 186 -18.41 30.62 -27.53
C CYS A 186 -19.79 30.62 -28.19
N GLY A 187 -20.84 30.46 -27.39
CA GLY A 187 -22.21 30.48 -27.88
C GLY A 187 -22.62 31.85 -28.44
N ALA A 188 -23.54 31.84 -29.41
CA ALA A 188 -24.17 33.06 -29.89
C ALA A 188 -25.05 33.68 -28.79
N MET A 189 -24.88 34.97 -28.53
CA MET A 189 -25.66 35.71 -27.53
C MET A 189 -26.36 36.91 -28.17
N ALA A 190 -27.68 37.01 -27.94
CA ALA A 190 -28.54 38.02 -28.53
C ALA A 190 -28.13 39.46 -28.13
N GLY A 191 -28.58 40.44 -28.92
CA GLY A 191 -28.34 41.85 -28.61
C GLY A 191 -26.88 42.29 -28.75
N GLY A 192 -26.03 41.51 -29.44
CA GLY A 192 -24.62 41.84 -29.64
C GLY A 192 -23.73 41.60 -28.42
N ILE A 193 -24.17 40.82 -27.44
CA ILE A 193 -23.36 40.43 -26.28
C ILE A 193 -22.13 39.63 -26.73
N SER A 194 -22.29 38.70 -27.68
CA SER A 194 -21.17 38.13 -28.44
C SER A 194 -20.69 39.15 -29.48
N SER A 195 -20.09 40.24 -29.00
CA SER A 195 -19.69 41.38 -29.83
C SER A 195 -18.61 41.00 -30.85
N ALA A 196 -18.49 41.79 -31.92
CA ALA A 196 -17.43 41.60 -32.91
C ALA A 196 -16.03 41.63 -32.28
N ALA A 197 -15.81 42.49 -31.27
CA ALA A 197 -14.56 42.54 -30.53
C ALA A 197 -14.25 41.21 -29.82
N MET A 198 -15.23 40.62 -29.14
CA MET A 198 -15.08 39.32 -28.50
C MET A 198 -14.75 38.21 -29.51
N VAL A 199 -15.45 38.17 -30.63
CA VAL A 199 -15.22 37.16 -31.69
C VAL A 199 -13.83 37.31 -32.30
N ILE A 200 -13.37 38.54 -32.54
CA ILE A 200 -12.02 38.81 -33.05
C ILE A 200 -10.95 38.35 -32.06
N GLU A 201 -11.11 38.63 -30.77
CA GLU A 201 -10.15 38.20 -29.75
C GLU A 201 -10.12 36.68 -29.58
N LEU A 202 -11.28 36.00 -29.61
CA LEU A 202 -11.35 34.55 -29.62
C LEU A 202 -10.66 33.94 -30.85
N ALA A 203 -10.93 34.47 -32.04
CA ALA A 203 -10.32 33.99 -33.28
C ALA A 203 -8.78 34.19 -33.30
N ARG A 204 -8.26 35.21 -32.62
CA ARG A 204 -6.81 35.40 -32.44
C ARG A 204 -6.19 34.43 -31.45
N ALA A 205 -6.97 33.95 -30.47
CA ALA A 205 -6.50 33.02 -29.44
C ALA A 205 -6.45 31.55 -29.90
N GLY A 206 -7.11 31.24 -31.02
CA GLY A 206 -7.10 29.92 -31.68
C GLY A 206 -8.38 29.15 -31.50
#